data_AF-M0ECF4-F1
#
_entry.id   AF-M0ECF4-F1
#
_cell.length_a   1.000
_cell.length_b   1.000
_cell.length_c   1.000
_cell.angle_alpha   90.00
_cell.angle_beta   90.00
_cell.angle_gamma   90.00
#
_symmetry.space_group_name_H-M   'P 1'
#
loop_
_entity.id
_entity.type
_entity.pdbx_description
1 polymer ?
#
loop_
_entity_poly.entity_id
_entity_poly.type
_entity_poly.pdbx_seq_one_letter_code
_entity_poly.pdbx_strand_id
1 'polypeptide(L)' 'MGILLRASSRGKVDLETELDALREAGFWISDALSERALEMDTE' A
#
# COMPACT_ATOMS: atom_id res chain seq x y z
N MET A 1 1.47 -5.88 -2.67
CA MET A 1 2.56 -5.14 -2.00
C MET A 1 3.66 -4.68 -2.94
N GLY A 2 4.63 -5.53 -3.35
CA GLY A 2 5.78 -5.05 -4.13
C GLY A 2 5.44 -4.35 -5.46
N ILE A 3 4.34 -4.75 -6.11
CA ILE A 3 3.82 -4.07 -7.31
C ILE A 3 3.19 -2.72 -6.97
N LEU A 4 2.48 -2.61 -5.84
CA LEU A 4 1.86 -1.37 -5.38
C LEU A 4 2.92 -0.34 -5.01
N LEU A 5 3.93 -0.73 -4.21
CA LEU A 5 5.08 0.12 -3.87
C LEU A 5 5.79 0.65 -5.13
N ARG A 6 5.98 -0.20 -6.14
CA ARG A 6 6.58 0.21 -7.41
C ARG A 6 5.71 1.16 -8.23
N ALA A 7 4.39 1.01 -8.15
CA ALA A 7 3.46 1.88 -8.85
C ALA A 7 3.34 3.24 -8.16
N SER A 8 3.30 3.25 -6.82
CA SER A 8 3.23 4.44 -5.99
C SER A 8 4.50 5.28 -6.10
N SER A 9 5.69 4.65 -6.06
CA SER A 9 6.96 5.36 -6.29
C SER A 9 7.13 5.96 -7.69
N ARG A 10 6.22 5.65 -8.62
CA ARG A 10 6.13 6.26 -9.95
C ARG A 10 5.01 7.31 -10.05
N GLY A 11 4.36 7.64 -8.93
CA GLY A 11 3.20 8.53 -8.85
C GLY A 11 1.98 8.03 -9.61
N LYS A 12 1.87 6.71 -9.84
CA LYS A 12 0.79 6.14 -10.65
C LYS A 12 -0.44 5.76 -9.86
N VAL A 13 -0.28 5.53 -8.56
CA VAL A 13 -1.34 5.15 -7.63
C VAL A 13 -1.06 5.81 -6.29
N ASP A 14 -2.10 5.98 -5.50
CA ASP A 14 -2.00 6.36 -4.09
C ASP A 14 -1.96 5.08 -3.25
N LEU A 15 -0.84 4.80 -2.61
CA LEU A 15 -0.63 3.51 -1.95
C LEU A 15 -1.64 3.28 -0.81
N GLU A 16 -1.97 4.31 -0.04
CA GLU A 16 -2.92 4.25 1.07
C GLU A 16 -4.31 3.83 0.58
N THR A 17 -4.83 4.51 -0.45
CA THR A 17 -6.12 4.19 -1.07
C THR A 17 -6.17 2.75 -1.59
N GLU A 18 -5.10 2.27 -2.23
CA GLU A 18 -5.05 0.90 -2.77
C GLU A 18 -4.98 -0.16 -1.65
N LEU A 19 -4.30 0.13 -0.54
CA LEU A 19 -4.26 -0.76 0.61
C LEU A 19 -5.61 -0.87 1.29
N ASP A 20 -6.33 0.26 1.45
CA ASP A 20 -7.68 0.26 2.01
C ASP A 20 -8.66 -0.49 1.10
N ALA A 21 -8.60 -0.30 -0.21
CA ALA A 21 -9.42 -1.05 -1.17
C ALA A 21 -9.20 -2.57 -1.06
N LEU A 22 -7.95 -3.00 -0.83
CA LEU A 22 -7.65 -4.41 -0.60
C LEU A 22 -8.25 -4.93 0.72
N ARG A 23 -8.22 -4.13 1.79
CA ARG A 23 -8.84 -4.49 3.07
C ARG A 23 -10.35 -4.63 2.93
N GLU A 24 -10.99 -3.70 2.23
CA GLU A 24 -12.44 -3.74 1.94
C GLU A 24 -12.81 -4.95 1.07
N ALA A 25 -11.95 -5.33 0.13
CA ALA A 25 -12.12 -6.54 -0.68
C ALA A 25 -11.88 -7.86 0.10
N GLY A 26 -11.51 -7.78 1.39
CA GLY A 26 -11.32 -8.93 2.26
C GLY A 26 -9.90 -9.53 2.23
N PHE A 27 -8.93 -8.83 1.64
CA PHE A 27 -7.53 -9.25 1.76
C PHE A 27 -7.04 -8.96 3.18
N TRP A 28 -6.50 -9.99 3.83
CA TRP A 28 -5.81 -9.79 5.09
C TRP A 28 -4.45 -9.14 4.83
N ILE A 29 -4.30 -7.90 5.28
CA ILE A 29 -3.03 -7.19 5.38
C ILE A 29 -2.82 -6.87 6.86
N SER A 30 -1.68 -7.28 7.42
CA SER A 30 -1.34 -6.93 8.81
C SER A 30 -1.10 -5.42 8.92
N ASP A 31 -1.57 -4.80 10.01
CA ASP A 31 -1.35 -3.37 10.27
C ASP A 31 0.14 -3.01 10.20
N ALA A 32 1.01 -3.82 10.82
CA ALA A 32 2.45 -3.62 10.78
C ALA A 32 3.05 -3.70 9.36
N LEU A 33 2.44 -4.48 8.45
CA LEU A 33 2.87 -4.52 7.05
C LEU A 33 2.37 -3.30 6.28
N SER A 34 1.15 -2.84 6.57
CA SER A 34 0.57 -1.64 5.97
C SER A 34 1.35 -0.39 6.38
N GLU A 35 1.62 -0.23 7.67
CA GLU A 35 2.40 0.88 8.23
C GLU A 35 3.79 0.94 7.60
N ARG A 36 4.52 -0.18 7.59
CA ARG A 36 5.86 -0.23 6.95
C ARG A 36 5.81 0.10 5.45
N ALA A 37 4.75 -0.29 4.76
CA ALA A 37 4.61 0.02 3.34
C ALA A 37 4.38 1.52 3.11
N LEU A 38 3.59 2.17 3.96
CA LEU A 38 3.35 3.62 3.92
C LEU A 38 4.59 4.43 4.31
N GLU A 39 5.34 3.96 5.32
CA GLU A 39 6.63 4.56 5.69
C GLU A 39 7.60 4.56 4.49
N MET A 40 7.71 3.43 3.79
CA MET A 40 8.58 3.30 2.61
C MET A 40 8.13 4.11 1.39
N ASP A 41 6.85 4.50 1.34
CA ASP A 41 6.29 5.29 0.23
C ASP A 41 6.52 6.80 0.41
N THR A 42 6.74 7.22 1.66
CA THR A 42 6.96 8.62 2.03
C THR A 42 8.44 9.03 1.95
N GLU A 43 9.37 8.07 1.81
CA GLU A 43 10.82 8.27 1.57
C GLU A 43 11.17 8.43 0.08
#